data_AF-A0A959I5X8-F1
#
_entry.id   AF-A0A959I5X8-F1
#
_cell.length_a   1.000
_cell.length_b   1.000
_cell.length_c   1.000
_cell.angle_alpha   90.00
_cell.angle_beta   90.00
_cell.angle_gamma   90.00
#
_symmetry.space_group_name_H-M   'P 1'
#
loop_
_entity.id
_entity.type
_entity.pdbx_description
1 polymer ?
#
loop_
_entity_poly.entity_id
_entity_poly.type
_entity_poly.pdbx_seq_one_letter_code
_entity_poly.pdbx_strand_id
1 'polypeptide(L)'
;HRREESTGIGLALTRELVELMDGTIEVQSEPGQGTSFSVHLPVTNNAPLQEDHVIQPPRFFMEKEETEQEEEVIVNAETEDLPYLLLIEDNPDVVRHTISLLSDHYRIAVARDGEKGLRVALETIPDLIISDLKMP
;
A
#
# COMPACT_ATOMS: atom_id res chain seq x y z
N HIS A 1 -5.01 20.12 -30.76
CA HIS A 1 -4.45 18.80 -30.42
C HIS A 1 -2.93 18.90 -30.36
N ARG A 2 -2.36 19.06 -29.16
CA ARG A 2 -0.91 19.05 -28.96
C ARG A 2 -0.52 17.58 -28.77
N ARG A 3 0.19 17.01 -29.76
CA ARG A 3 0.92 15.75 -29.57
C ARG A 3 2.11 16.12 -28.69
N GLU A 4 2.06 15.78 -27.42
CA GLU A 4 3.27 15.78 -26.62
C GLU A 4 4.16 14.69 -27.21
N GLU A 5 5.24 15.10 -27.86
CA GLU A 5 6.29 14.20 -28.30
C GLU A 5 6.87 13.56 -27.03
N SER A 6 6.43 12.34 -26.72
CA SER A 6 7.11 11.50 -25.75
C SER A 6 8.58 11.43 -26.19
N THR A 7 9.50 11.67 -25.28
CA THR A 7 10.94 11.80 -25.55
C THR A 7 11.61 10.53 -26.10
N GLY A 8 10.84 9.48 -26.41
CA GLY A 8 11.35 8.19 -26.88
C GLY A 8 12.07 7.37 -25.81
N ILE A 9 12.19 7.89 -24.58
CA ILE A 9 12.96 7.25 -23.50
C ILE A 9 12.26 6.03 -22.89
N GLY A 10 10.94 5.91 -23.04
CA GLY A 10 10.15 4.91 -22.31
C GLY A 10 10.64 3.49 -22.53
N LEU A 11 10.87 3.09 -23.78
CA LEU A 11 11.34 1.73 -24.09
C LEU A 11 12.81 1.51 -23.71
N ALA A 12 13.64 2.55 -23.74
CA ALA A 12 15.04 2.45 -23.30
C ALA A 12 15.11 2.22 -21.79
N LEU A 13 14.32 2.97 -21.00
CA LEU A 13 14.20 2.80 -19.56
C LEU A 13 13.60 1.44 -19.20
N THR A 14 12.54 1.02 -19.89
CA THR A 14 11.94 -0.30 -19.69
C THR A 14 12.95 -1.41 -19.94
N ARG A 15 13.76 -1.31 -21.01
CA ARG A 15 14.80 -2.30 -21.29
C ARG A 15 15.85 -2.35 -20.17
N GLU A 16 16.34 -1.19 -19.73
CA GLU A 16 17.31 -1.09 -18.64
C GLU A 16 16.79 -1.71 -17.34
N LEU A 17 15.53 -1.43 -16.97
CA LEU A 17 14.88 -2.03 -15.80
C LEU A 17 14.76 -3.55 -15.92
N VAL A 18 14.36 -4.06 -17.08
CA VAL A 18 14.24 -5.50 -17.31
C VAL A 18 15.61 -6.19 -17.24
N GLU A 19 16.65 -5.59 -17.82
CA GLU A 19 18.02 -6.09 -17.76
C GLU A 19 18.58 -6.08 -16.32
N LEU A 20 18.29 -5.04 -15.53
CA LEU A 20 18.66 -4.95 -14.11
C LEU A 20 17.98 -6.02 -13.25
N MET A 21 16.81 -6.50 -13.67
CA MET A 21 16.07 -7.59 -13.03
C MET A 21 16.47 -8.98 -13.57
N ASP A 22 17.59 -9.09 -14.29
CA ASP A 22 18.06 -10.31 -14.96
C ASP A 22 17.04 -10.91 -15.95
N GLY A 23 16.16 -10.07 -16.48
CA GLY A 23 15.11 -10.44 -17.44
C GLY A 23 15.45 -10.16 -18.90
N THR A 24 14.49 -10.45 -19.77
CA THR A 24 14.57 -10.15 -21.21
C THR A 24 13.29 -9.47 -21.71
N ILE A 25 13.41 -8.63 -22.74
CA ILE A 25 12.28 -7.97 -23.40
C ILE A 25 12.37 -8.14 -24.92
N GLU A 26 11.26 -8.51 -25.54
CA GLU A 26 11.12 -8.75 -26.98
C GLU A 26 9.95 -7.96 -27.58
N VAL A 27 10.02 -7.65 -28.87
CA VAL A 27 8.96 -6.96 -29.60
C VAL A 27 8.64 -7.68 -30.90
N GLN A 28 7.35 -7.86 -31.18
CA GLN A 28 6.81 -8.39 -32.43
C GLN A 28 5.83 -7.37 -32.99
N SER A 29 6.09 -6.87 -34.20
CA SER A 29 5.26 -5.84 -34.84
C SER A 29 5.10 -6.13 -36.32
N GLU A 30 3.85 -6.11 -36.79
CA GLU A 30 3.50 -6.22 -38.20
C GLU A 30 2.61 -5.03 -38.60
N PRO A 31 2.95 -4.29 -39.67
CA PRO A 31 2.13 -3.17 -40.13
C PRO A 31 0.67 -3.58 -40.37
N GLY A 32 -0.25 -2.91 -39.68
CA GLY A 32 -1.69 -3.20 -39.77
C GLY A 32 -2.19 -4.36 -38.88
N GLN A 33 -1.31 -5.07 -38.18
CA GLN A 33 -1.67 -6.14 -37.22
C GLN A 33 -1.44 -5.74 -35.76
N GLY A 34 -0.74 -4.62 -35.52
CA GLY A 34 -0.45 -4.11 -34.18
C GLY A 34 0.98 -4.42 -33.74
N THR A 35 1.23 -4.30 -32.44
CA THR A 35 2.55 -4.52 -31.84
C THR A 35 2.40 -5.19 -30.49
N SER A 36 3.18 -6.23 -30.24
CA SER A 36 3.24 -6.98 -29.00
C SER A 36 4.63 -6.83 -28.38
N PHE A 37 4.68 -6.54 -27.08
CA PHE A 37 5.91 -6.52 -26.29
C PHE A 37 5.83 -7.64 -25.25
N SER A 38 6.86 -8.47 -25.16
CA SER A 38 6.94 -9.61 -24.23
C SER A 38 8.10 -9.42 -23.27
N VAL A 39 7.84 -9.46 -21.96
CA VAL A 39 8.84 -9.34 -20.90
C VAL A 39 8.92 -10.65 -20.14
N HIS A 40 10.13 -11.19 -19.98
CA HIS A 40 10.41 -12.39 -19.20
C HIS A 40 11.29 -12.01 -18.01
N LEU A 41 10.85 -12.33 -16.79
CA LEU A 41 11.59 -12.07 -15.57
C LEU A 41 11.86 -13.40 -14.85
N PRO A 42 13.09 -13.67 -14.38
CA PRO A 42 13.39 -14.86 -13.62
C PRO A 42 12.71 -14.81 -12.25
N VAL A 43 11.87 -15.80 -11.95
CA VAL A 43 11.31 -15.98 -10.61
C VAL A 43 12.31 -16.81 -9.79
N THR A 44 12.93 -16.18 -8.79
CA THR A 44 13.83 -16.88 -7.87
C THR A 44 13.28 -16.80 -6.45
N ASN A 45 13.52 -17.84 -5.65
CA ASN A 45 13.22 -17.84 -4.22
C ASN A 45 14.51 -17.63 -3.40
N ASN A 46 15.39 -16.75 -3.90
CA ASN A 46 16.72 -16.49 -3.34
C ASN A 46 16.70 -15.34 -2.32
N ALA A 47 15.54 -14.75 -2.06
CA ALA A 47 15.38 -13.80 -0.97
C ALA A 47 15.79 -14.50 0.34
N PRO A 48 16.46 -13.78 1.27
CA PRO A 48 16.65 -14.29 2.61
C PRO A 48 15.29 -14.75 3.13
N LEU A 49 15.22 -15.99 3.62
CA LEU A 49 14.05 -16.42 4.37
C LEU A 49 13.95 -15.46 5.55
N GLN A 50 13.03 -14.51 5.46
CA GLN A 50 12.68 -13.67 6.57
C GLN A 50 12.06 -14.64 7.58
N GLU A 51 12.67 -14.78 8.76
CA GLU A 51 12.08 -15.55 9.86
C GLU A 51 10.62 -15.10 9.99
N ASP A 52 9.72 -16.08 10.00
CA ASP A 52 8.27 -16.00 9.86
C ASP A 52 7.63 -14.74 10.47
N HIS A 53 7.72 -13.59 9.79
CA HIS A 53 6.60 -12.66 9.77
C HIS A 53 5.61 -13.31 8.84
N VAL A 54 4.84 -14.25 9.39
CA VAL A 54 3.53 -14.57 8.83
C VAL A 54 2.89 -13.21 8.71
N ILE A 55 2.76 -12.69 7.48
CA ILE A 55 1.84 -11.60 7.19
C ILE A 55 0.47 -12.25 7.44
N GLN A 56 0.10 -12.33 8.71
CA GLN A 56 -1.25 -12.62 9.08
C GLN A 56 -1.99 -11.43 8.49
N PRO A 57 -2.91 -11.67 7.53
CA PRO A 57 -3.75 -10.57 7.09
C PRO A 57 -4.31 -9.95 8.37
N PRO A 58 -4.20 -8.62 8.55
CA PRO A 58 -4.63 -7.98 9.78
C PRO A 58 -6.02 -8.50 10.09
N ARG A 59 -6.21 -9.08 11.28
CA ARG A 59 -7.52 -9.56 11.69
C ARG A 59 -8.39 -8.33 11.88
N PHE A 60 -9.14 -7.99 10.84
CA PHE A 60 -10.20 -6.99 10.91
C PHE A 60 -11.29 -7.58 11.81
N PHE A 61 -11.39 -7.09 13.04
CA PHE A 61 -12.56 -7.34 13.85
C PHE A 61 -13.68 -6.46 13.29
N MET A 62 -14.50 -7.02 12.39
CA MET A 62 -15.84 -6.49 12.13
C MET A 62 -16.71 -6.92 13.32
N GLU A 63 -16.79 -6.10 14.35
CA GLU A 63 -17.93 -6.23 15.26
C GLU A 63 -19.19 -5.89 14.49
N LYS A 64 -20.12 -6.82 14.55
CA LYS A 64 -21.25 -6.91 13.65
C LYS A 64 -22.40 -6.10 14.23
N GLU A 65 -22.50 -4.81 13.91
CA GLU A 65 -23.75 -4.06 14.07
C GLU A 65 -24.00 -3.14 12.86
N GLU A 66 -25.19 -3.33 12.27
CA GLU A 66 -25.67 -2.61 11.11
C GLU A 66 -25.88 -1.13 11.42
N THR A 67 -24.91 -0.27 11.12
CA THR A 67 -25.13 1.16 10.93
C THR A 67 -24.16 1.71 9.89
N GLU A 68 -24.68 2.45 8.90
CA GLU A 68 -23.93 3.06 7.78
C GLU A 68 -23.03 4.23 8.22
N GLN A 69 -22.18 4.02 9.22
CA GLN A 69 -21.11 4.95 9.59
C GLN A 69 -19.78 4.26 9.29
N GLU A 70 -18.91 4.94 8.55
CA GLU A 70 -17.61 4.40 8.13
C GLU A 70 -16.77 4.06 9.37
N GLU A 71 -16.83 2.81 9.81
CA GLU A 71 -16.29 2.32 11.07
C GLU A 71 -14.76 2.41 11.12
N GLU A 72 -14.29 2.78 12.31
CA GLU A 72 -12.87 2.79 12.67
C GLU A 72 -12.37 1.36 12.76
N VAL A 73 -11.39 1.01 11.93
CA VAL A 73 -10.75 -0.29 12.02
C VAL A 73 -9.68 -0.23 13.09
N ILE A 74 -9.88 -0.98 14.18
CA ILE A 74 -8.83 -1.22 15.18
C ILE A 74 -8.11 -2.51 14.85
N VAL A 75 -6.81 -2.39 14.55
CA VAL A 75 -5.91 -3.53 14.35
C VAL A 75 -5.25 -3.87 15.69
N ASN A 76 -5.26 -5.15 16.06
CA ASN A 76 -4.70 -5.69 17.31
C ASN A 76 -5.40 -5.19 18.59
N ALA A 77 -6.73 -5.30 18.62
CA ALA A 77 -7.54 -4.93 19.78
C ALA A 77 -7.23 -5.74 21.07
N GLU A 78 -6.74 -6.97 20.94
CA GLU A 78 -6.49 -7.89 22.08
C GLU A 78 -5.17 -7.61 22.84
N THR A 79 -4.31 -6.74 22.30
CA THR A 79 -3.03 -6.38 22.91
C THR A 79 -3.14 -5.02 23.62
N GLU A 80 -3.71 -5.01 24.83
CA GLU A 80 -3.88 -3.80 25.65
C GLU A 80 -2.57 -3.10 26.01
N ASP A 81 -1.45 -3.84 26.02
CA ASP A 81 -0.12 -3.31 26.38
C ASP A 81 0.61 -2.59 25.23
N LEU A 82 0.10 -2.63 23.99
CA LEU A 82 0.75 -1.95 22.87
C LEU A 82 0.40 -0.45 22.85
N PRO A 83 1.36 0.44 22.52
CA PRO A 83 1.09 1.86 22.34
C PRO A 83 0.02 2.08 21.27
N TYR A 84 -0.81 3.09 21.47
CA TYR A 84 -1.95 3.38 20.62
C TYR A 84 -1.57 4.38 19.51
N LEU A 85 -1.78 3.97 18.26
CA LEU A 85 -1.45 4.72 17.06
C LEU A 85 -2.74 5.10 16.31
N LEU A 86 -2.88 6.38 15.99
CA LEU A 86 -3.90 6.86 15.07
C LEU A 86 -3.28 7.15 13.70
N LEU A 87 -3.76 6.44 12.67
CA LEU A 87 -3.38 6.64 11.28
C LEU A 87 -4.48 7.43 10.56
N ILE A 88 -4.13 8.58 9.98
CA ILE A 88 -5.02 9.44 9.21
C ILE A 88 -4.55 9.45 7.75
N GLU A 89 -5.23 8.70 6.88
CA GLU A 89 -4.81 8.44 5.50
C GLU A 89 -6.02 8.02 4.66
N ASP A 90 -6.24 8.69 3.52
CA ASP A 90 -7.40 8.43 2.65
C ASP A 90 -7.12 7.28 1.66
N ASN A 91 -5.85 7.03 1.33
CA ASN A 91 -5.44 6.03 0.37
C ASN A 91 -5.45 4.62 0.98
N PRO A 92 -6.33 3.71 0.53
CA PRO A 92 -6.47 2.38 1.11
C PRO A 92 -5.21 1.51 0.97
N ASP A 93 -4.39 1.72 -0.06
CA ASP A 93 -3.16 0.94 -0.27
C ASP A 93 -2.06 1.39 0.70
N VAL A 94 -1.95 2.70 0.95
CA VAL A 94 -1.02 3.25 1.95
C VAL A 94 -1.44 2.82 3.36
N VAL A 95 -2.74 2.84 3.67
CA VAL A 95 -3.27 2.32 4.94
C VAL A 95 -2.88 0.86 5.14
N ARG A 96 -3.14 -0.01 4.16
CA ARG A 96 -2.80 -1.45 4.25
C ARG A 96 -1.31 -1.68 4.44
N HIS A 97 -0.49 -0.95 3.70
CA HIS A 97 0.96 -1.07 3.81
C HIS A 97 1.45 -0.63 5.20
N THR A 98 0.97 0.51 5.69
CA THR A 98 1.34 1.05 7.00
C THR A 98 0.92 0.13 8.14
N ILE A 99 -0.30 -0.42 8.07
CA ILE A 99 -0.77 -1.43 9.03
C ILE A 99 0.16 -2.64 9.03
N SER A 100 0.53 -3.17 7.86
CA SER A 100 1.41 -4.34 7.77
C SER A 100 2.80 -4.12 8.35
N LEU A 101 3.28 -2.87 8.42
CA LEU A 101 4.60 -2.53 8.99
C LEU A 101 4.55 -2.32 10.50
N LEU A 102 3.41 -1.88 11.03
CA LEU A 102 3.31 -1.36 12.40
C LEU A 102 2.41 -2.20 13.31
N SER A 103 1.63 -3.14 12.79
CA SER A 103 0.70 -3.94 13.58
C SER A 103 1.42 -4.69 14.71
N ASP A 104 2.61 -5.22 14.49
CA ASP A 104 3.34 -5.99 15.52
C ASP A 104 3.79 -5.14 16.73
N HIS A 105 3.74 -3.81 16.62
CA HIS A 105 4.24 -2.88 17.63
C HIS A 105 3.19 -1.91 18.19
N TYR A 106 2.06 -1.75 17.51
CA TYR A 106 1.04 -0.77 17.87
C TYR A 106 -0.36 -1.35 17.78
N ARG A 107 -1.24 -0.85 18.64
CA ARG A 107 -2.68 -0.94 18.42
C ARG A 107 -3.10 0.23 17.54
N ILE A 108 -3.58 -0.05 16.33
CA ILE A 108 -3.77 0.98 15.29
C ILE A 108 -5.25 1.26 15.08
N ALA A 109 -5.66 2.52 15.14
CA ALA A 109 -6.95 3.01 14.63
C ALA A 109 -6.75 3.81 13.35
N VAL A 110 -7.72 3.75 12.44
CA VAL A 110 -7.65 4.41 11.13
C VAL A 110 -8.78 5.42 10.93
N ALA A 111 -8.42 6.63 10.52
CA ALA A 111 -9.30 7.67 10.00
C ALA A 111 -8.97 7.96 8.53
N ARG A 112 -9.99 8.19 7.69
CA ARG A 112 -9.81 8.45 6.25
C ARG A 112 -9.82 9.93 5.88
N ASP A 113 -10.02 10.80 6.85
CA ASP A 113 -10.10 12.24 6.67
C ASP A 113 -9.60 12.98 7.93
N GLY A 114 -9.21 14.24 7.74
CA GLY A 114 -8.64 15.05 8.81
C GLY A 114 -9.64 15.46 9.89
N GLU A 115 -10.92 15.63 9.57
CA GLU A 115 -11.94 16.05 10.55
C GLU A 115 -12.22 14.90 11.54
N LYS A 116 -12.44 13.70 11.02
CA LYS A 116 -12.57 12.48 11.81
C LYS A 116 -11.29 12.19 12.57
N GLY A 117 -10.13 12.26 11.91
CA GLY A 117 -8.84 12.05 12.56
C GLY A 117 -8.61 12.99 13.74
N LEU A 118 -8.96 14.26 13.61
CA LEU A 118 -8.87 15.24 14.70
C LEU A 118 -9.83 14.89 15.85
N ARG A 119 -11.07 14.51 15.56
CA ARG A 119 -12.06 14.11 16.58
C ARG A 119 -11.55 12.92 17.38
N VAL A 120 -11.09 11.87 16.68
CA VAL A 120 -10.56 10.65 17.30
C VAL A 120 -9.33 10.96 18.14
N ALA A 121 -8.41 11.80 17.64
CA ALA A 121 -7.21 12.20 18.40
C ALA A 121 -7.56 12.86 19.74
N LEU A 122 -8.63 13.66 19.78
CA LEU A 122 -9.08 14.36 20.99
C LEU A 122 -9.83 13.44 21.96
N GLU A 123 -10.59 12.47 21.45
CA GLU A 123 -11.37 11.53 22.26
C GLU A 123 -10.53 10.39 22.84
N THR A 124 -9.57 9.89 22.06
CA THR A 124 -8.82 8.67 22.38
C THR A 124 -7.40 8.94 22.87
N ILE A 125 -6.87 10.14 22.68
CA ILE A 125 -5.53 10.60 23.13
C ILE A 125 -4.43 9.58 22.79
N PRO A 126 -4.13 9.36 21.49
CA PRO A 126 -3.14 8.38 21.07
C PRO A 126 -1.71 8.78 21.46
N ASP A 127 -0.86 7.76 21.61
CA ASP A 127 0.58 7.92 21.88
C ASP A 127 1.33 8.43 20.65
N LEU A 128 0.84 8.08 19.45
CA LEU A 128 1.40 8.49 18.16
C LEU A 128 0.30 8.76 17.13
N ILE A 129 0.44 9.85 16.39
CA ILE A 129 -0.42 10.16 15.23
C ILE A 129 0.45 10.18 13.98
N ILE A 130 0.04 9.42 12.96
CA ILE A 130 0.58 9.47 11.61
C ILE A 130 -0.51 10.05 10.71
N SER A 131 -0.21 11.14 10.01
CA SER A 131 -1.17 11.80 9.12
C SER A 131 -0.50 12.10 7.79
N ASP A 132 -1.18 11.86 6.67
CA ASP A 132 -0.80 12.47 5.41
C ASP A 132 -1.05 14.00 5.50
N LEU A 133 -0.20 14.78 4.84
CA LEU A 133 -0.37 16.22 4.66
C LEU A 133 -1.34 16.54 3.52
N LYS A 134 -1.54 15.59 2.59
CA LYS A 134 -2.40 15.75 1.42
C LYS A 134 -3.68 14.95 1.60
N MET A 135 -4.55 15.44 2.46
CA MET A 135 -5.91 14.95 2.59
C MET A 135 -6.90 16.03 2.15
N PRO A 136 -8.08 15.65 1.63
CA PRO A 136 -9.18 16.58 1.40
C PRO A 136 -9.71 17.20 2.71
#